data_AF-A0A7V3JPG7-F1
#
_entry.id   AF-A0A7V3JPG7-F1
#
_cell.length_a   1.000
_cell.length_b   1.000
_cell.length_c   1.000
_cell.angle_alpha   90.00
_cell.angle_beta   90.00
_cell.angle_gamma   90.00
#
_symmetry.space_group_name_H-M   'P 1'
#
loop_
_entity.id
_entity.type
_entity.pdbx_description
1 polymer ?
#
loop_
_entity_poly.entity_id
_entity_poly.type
_entity_poly.pdbx_seq_one_letter_code
_entity_poly.pdbx_strand_id
1 'polypeptide(L)'
;FYPTPFDIATCMYYTGIDPMTGEEVFVPRGARQRRLQRALLQFFMPDRYFDVREALIEAGREDLIGDGPECLIPAKPPPGARPARTVSKRHTGQVRAAVAHPPPGPPPPAASDAGQSIGYRPHRKSARRRPRR
;
A
#
# COMPACT_ATOMS: atom_id res chain seq x y z
N PHE A 1 11.23 -0.06 10.36
CA PHE A 1 11.79 -0.89 11.43
C PHE A 1 12.61 -1.97 10.77
N TYR A 2 13.92 -1.95 11.01
CA TYR A 2 14.83 -3.03 10.61
C TYR A 2 15.19 -3.77 11.89
N PRO A 3 14.61 -4.96 12.14
CA PRO A 3 14.99 -5.73 13.32
C PRO A 3 16.43 -6.20 13.14
N THR A 4 17.36 -5.50 13.78
CA THR A 4 18.75 -5.94 13.89
C THR A 4 18.83 -6.95 15.03
N PRO A 5 19.46 -8.12 14.84
CA PRO A 5 19.73 -9.03 15.94
C PRO A 5 20.60 -8.31 16.98
N PHE A 6 20.41 -8.63 18.27
CA PHE A 6 21.09 -8.01 19.42
C PHE A 6 20.68 -6.56 19.78
N ASP A 7 19.64 -6.00 19.14
CA ASP A 7 19.08 -4.71 19.56
C ASP A 7 17.89 -4.89 20.54
N ILE A 8 17.85 -4.05 21.58
CA ILE A 8 16.77 -3.98 22.56
C ILE A 8 15.44 -3.71 21.87
N ALA A 9 15.40 -2.84 20.86
CA ALA A 9 14.18 -2.53 20.11
C ALA A 9 13.64 -3.77 19.37
N THR A 10 14.53 -4.64 18.88
CA THR A 10 14.16 -5.93 18.28
C THR A 10 13.55 -6.86 19.31
N CYS A 11 14.19 -7.00 20.48
CA CYS A 11 13.62 -7.78 21.58
C CYS A 11 12.22 -7.27 21.95
N MET A 12 12.07 -5.97 22.25
CA MET A 12 10.79 -5.34 22.57
C MET A 12 9.73 -5.59 21.50
N TYR A 13 10.08 -5.47 20.21
CA TYR A 13 9.15 -5.68 19.11
C TYR A 13 8.61 -7.12 19.04
N TYR A 14 9.45 -8.12 19.30
CA TYR A 14 9.08 -9.53 19.23
C TYR A 14 8.45 -10.06 20.52
N THR A 15 8.94 -9.65 21.69
CA THR A 15 8.46 -10.12 22.99
C THR A 15 7.29 -9.29 23.52
N GLY A 16 7.20 -8.00 23.14
CA GLY A 16 6.27 -7.06 23.75
C GLY A 16 6.63 -6.73 25.20
N ILE A 17 7.89 -6.92 25.60
CA ILE A 17 8.37 -6.71 26.96
C ILE A 17 9.62 -5.83 26.91
N ASP A 18 9.73 -4.85 27.80
CA ASP A 18 10.98 -4.12 28.03
C ASP A 18 11.98 -5.05 28.73
N PRO A 19 13.12 -5.40 28.10
CA PRO A 19 14.08 -6.32 28.70
C PRO A 19 14.78 -5.75 29.94
N MET A 20 14.70 -4.44 30.20
CA MET A 20 15.31 -3.79 31.37
C MET A 20 14.40 -3.79 32.59
N THR A 21 13.10 -3.56 32.40
CA THR A 21 12.13 -3.49 33.51
C THR A 21 11.30 -4.77 33.67
N GLY A 22 11.17 -5.56 32.60
CA GLY A 22 10.28 -6.73 32.55
C GLY A 22 8.81 -6.38 32.34
N GLU A 23 8.47 -5.11 32.11
CA GLU A 23 7.10 -4.65 31.91
C GLU A 23 6.62 -4.84 30.47
N GLU A 24 5.31 -5.01 30.29
CA GLU A 24 4.71 -5.09 28.96
C GLU A 24 4.78 -3.74 28.23
N VAL A 25 5.26 -3.79 26.99
CA VAL A 25 5.37 -2.63 26.09
C VAL A 25 4.41 -2.80 24.93
N PHE A 26 3.61 -1.76 24.67
CA PHE A 26 2.72 -1.73 23.53
C PHE A 26 3.49 -1.68 22.21
N VAL A 27 3.31 -2.71 21.36
CA VAL A 27 3.93 -2.78 20.04
C VAL A 27 2.88 -2.70 18.91
N PRO A 28 2.90 -1.65 18.07
CA PRO A 28 1.94 -1.45 16.99
C PRO A 28 2.21 -2.39 15.81
N ARG A 29 1.40 -3.45 15.65
CA ARG A 29 1.53 -4.38 14.50
C ARG A 29 0.62 -4.01 13.32
N GLY A 30 -0.44 -3.23 13.55
CA GLY A 30 -1.45 -2.89 12.54
C GLY A 30 -0.95 -1.89 11.49
N ALA A 31 -1.43 -2.03 10.25
CA ALA A 31 -1.18 -1.05 9.19
C ALA A 31 -1.76 0.33 9.53
N ARG A 32 -2.91 0.35 10.23
CA ARG A 32 -3.55 1.59 10.69
C ARG A 32 -2.69 2.34 11.70
N GLN A 33 -2.30 1.70 12.80
CA GLN A 33 -1.46 2.33 13.83
C GLN A 33 -0.14 2.83 13.25
N ARG A 34 0.53 2.02 12.40
CA ARG A 34 1.75 2.45 11.71
C ARG A 34 1.54 3.66 10.82
N ARG A 35 0.39 3.77 10.14
CA ARG A 35 0.04 4.95 9.33
C ARG A 35 -0.14 6.19 10.21
N LEU A 36 -0.89 6.08 11.31
CA LEU A 36 -1.14 7.18 12.24
C LEU A 36 0.16 7.68 12.89
N GLN A 37 1.01 6.76 13.38
CA GLN A 37 2.32 7.10 13.92
C GLN A 37 3.21 7.81 12.89
N ARG A 38 3.26 7.29 11.66
CA ARG A 38 4.00 7.93 10.57
C ARG A 38 3.43 9.31 10.22
N ALA A 39 2.11 9.48 10.30
CA ALA A 39 1.46 10.75 10.01
C ALA A 39 1.89 11.83 11.02
N LEU A 40 1.99 11.51 12.31
CA LEU A 40 2.50 12.44 13.34
C LEU A 40 3.92 12.94 13.03
N LEU A 41 4.80 12.08 12.51
CA LEU A 41 6.15 12.49 12.07
C LEU A 41 6.14 13.40 10.82
N GLN A 42 5.06 13.34 10.04
CA GLN A 42 4.91 14.03 8.75
C GLN A 42 3.79 15.07 8.83
N PHE A 43 3.56 15.68 10.00
CA PHE A 43 2.42 16.55 10.27
C PHE A 43 2.36 17.77 9.32
N PHE A 44 3.51 18.26 8.88
CA PHE A 44 3.64 19.38 7.95
C PHE A 44 3.18 19.06 6.52
N MET A 45 3.02 17.77 6.16
CA MET A 45 2.53 17.39 4.84
C MET A 45 1.00 17.53 4.79
N PRO A 46 0.43 18.37 3.91
CA PRO A 46 -1.02 18.59 3.85
C PRO A 46 -1.79 17.31 3.53
N ASP A 47 -1.22 16.41 2.74
CA ASP A 47 -1.80 15.09 2.41
C ASP A 47 -2.05 14.21 3.64
N ARG A 48 -1.33 14.44 4.74
CA ARG A 48 -1.41 13.66 5.99
C ARG A 48 -2.33 14.28 7.02
N TYR A 49 -2.87 15.47 6.78
CA TYR A 49 -3.69 16.22 7.73
C TYR A 49 -4.76 15.38 8.42
N PHE A 50 -5.52 14.58 7.65
CA PHE A 50 -6.60 13.75 8.21
C PHE A 50 -6.08 12.61 9.09
N ASP A 51 -4.99 11.96 8.70
CA ASP A 51 -4.36 10.89 9.50
C ASP A 51 -3.79 11.50 10.82
N VAL A 52 -3.23 12.70 10.76
CA VAL A 52 -2.70 13.42 11.95
C VAL A 52 -3.83 13.80 12.90
N ARG A 53 -4.92 14.37 12.36
CA ARG A 53 -6.09 14.75 13.15
C ARG A 53 -6.71 13.54 13.85
N GLU A 54 -6.85 12.42 13.14
CA GLU A 54 -7.30 11.14 13.71
C GLU A 54 -6.36 10.69 14.84
N ALA A 55 -5.05 10.72 14.63
CA ALA A 55 -4.07 10.30 15.62
C ALA A 55 -4.09 11.16 16.90
N LEU A 56 -4.26 12.48 16.76
CA LEU A 56 -4.35 13.41 17.89
C LEU A 56 -5.61 13.19 18.72
N ILE A 57 -6.75 12.95 18.08
CA ILE A 57 -8.01 12.63 18.76
C ILE A 57 -7.88 11.30 19.52
N GLU A 58 -7.30 10.27 18.90
CA GLU A 58 -7.06 8.98 19.58
C GLU A 58 -6.11 9.11 20.77
N ALA A 59 -5.15 10.03 20.70
CA ALA A 59 -4.23 10.31 21.79
C ALA A 59 -4.81 11.23 22.88
N GLY A 60 -6.04 11.75 22.70
CA GLY A 60 -6.64 12.73 23.60
C GLY A 60 -5.94 14.09 23.60
N ARG A 61 -5.21 14.42 22.53
CA ARG A 61 -4.41 15.64 22.37
C ARG A 61 -5.05 16.65 21.41
N GLU A 62 -6.34 16.90 21.61
CA GLU A 62 -7.10 17.87 20.82
C GLU A 62 -6.64 19.32 21.05
N ASP A 63 -5.92 19.58 22.15
CA ASP A 63 -5.24 20.84 22.45
C ASP A 63 -4.26 21.26 21.35
N LEU A 64 -3.70 20.30 20.62
CA LEU A 64 -2.76 20.53 19.53
C LEU A 64 -3.44 20.84 18.19
N ILE A 65 -4.77 20.99 18.16
CA ILE A 65 -5.55 21.28 16.95
C ILE A 65 -6.10 22.70 17.06
N GLY A 66 -5.61 23.62 16.24
CA GLY A 66 -6.03 25.03 16.32
C GLY A 66 -5.14 25.97 15.53
N ASP A 67 -5.45 27.27 15.62
CA ASP A 67 -4.71 28.32 14.93
C ASP A 67 -3.71 29.04 15.88
N GLY A 68 -3.48 28.47 17.07
CA GLY A 68 -2.56 28.98 18.06
C GLY A 68 -1.09 28.62 17.79
N PRO A 69 -0.13 29.31 18.41
CA PRO A 69 1.30 29.07 18.22
C PRO A 69 1.76 27.69 18.71
N GLU A 70 1.07 27.12 19.71
CA GLU A 70 1.37 25.81 20.30
C GLU A 70 0.62 24.65 19.61
N CYS A 71 -0.20 24.94 18.59
CA CYS A 71 -0.95 23.92 17.86
C CYS A 71 -0.08 23.26 16.79
N LEU A 72 -0.18 21.93 16.67
CA LEU A 72 0.56 21.15 15.68
C LEU A 72 -0.07 21.24 14.29
N ILE A 73 -1.41 21.27 14.22
CA ILE A 73 -2.16 21.36 12.97
C ILE A 73 -3.26 22.43 13.06
N PRO A 74 -3.61 23.10 11.94
CA PRO A 74 -4.69 24.07 11.91
C PRO A 74 -6.05 23.43 12.18
N ALA A 75 -7.02 24.21 12.68
CA ALA A 75 -8.38 23.73 12.92
C ALA A 75 -9.10 23.28 11.63
N LYS A 76 -8.72 23.88 10.50
CA LYS A 76 -9.26 23.59 9.17
C LYS A 76 -8.20 22.94 8.28
N PRO A 77 -8.60 22.02 7.37
CA PRO A 77 -7.66 21.38 6.47
C PRO A 77 -6.99 22.41 5.53
N PRO A 78 -5.66 22.36 5.36
CA PRO A 78 -4.95 23.23 4.44
C PRO A 78 -5.27 22.89 2.97
N PRO A 79 -5.11 23.85 2.05
CA PRO A 79 -5.29 23.60 0.61
C PRO A 79 -4.34 22.48 0.16
N GLY A 80 -4.89 21.44 -0.47
CA GLY A 80 -4.15 20.24 -0.88
C GLY A 80 -4.37 19.03 0.02
N ALA A 81 -4.86 19.22 1.25
CA ALA A 81 -5.31 18.10 2.09
C ALA A 81 -6.49 17.40 1.43
N ARG A 82 -6.26 16.19 0.92
CA ARG A 82 -7.32 15.36 0.34
C ARG A 82 -7.62 14.21 1.30
N PRO A 83 -8.89 14.01 1.69
CA PRO A 83 -9.24 12.83 2.46
C PRO A 83 -8.89 11.60 1.62
N ALA A 84 -8.35 10.56 2.28
CA ALA A 84 -8.03 9.31 1.61
C ALA A 84 -9.28 8.86 0.85
N ARG A 85 -9.20 8.78 -0.49
CA ARG A 85 -10.30 8.24 -1.30
C ARG A 85 -10.63 6.87 -0.76
N THR A 86 -11.83 6.70 -0.21
CA THR A 86 -12.38 5.39 0.05
C THR A 86 -12.34 4.66 -1.29
N VAL A 87 -11.42 3.72 -1.45
CA VAL A 87 -11.46 2.82 -2.59
C VAL A 87 -12.72 2.02 -2.35
N SER A 88 -13.84 2.44 -2.97
CA SER A 88 -15.08 1.69 -2.93
C SER A 88 -14.72 0.29 -3.39
N LYS A 89 -14.77 -0.66 -2.47
CA LYS A 89 -14.63 -2.08 -2.76
C LYS A 89 -15.88 -2.47 -3.55
N ARG A 90 -15.95 -2.08 -4.84
CA ARG A 90 -16.87 -2.69 -5.78
C ARG A 90 -16.49 -4.18 -5.78
N HIS A 91 -17.51 -4.96 -5.49
CA HIS A 91 -17.46 -6.34 -5.05
C HIS A 91 -16.52 -7.26 -5.86
N THR A 92 -15.95 -8.21 -5.13
CA THR A 92 -15.56 -9.55 -5.56
C THR A 92 -16.64 -10.24 -6.40
N GLY A 93 -16.24 -10.99 -7.44
CA GLY A 93 -17.06 -12.07 -8.00
C GLY A 93 -17.28 -12.05 -9.51
N GLN A 94 -16.23 -12.29 -10.30
CA GLN A 94 -16.41 -13.05 -11.55
C GLN A 94 -15.80 -14.44 -11.33
N VAL A 95 -16.58 -15.28 -10.65
CA VAL A 95 -16.42 -16.72 -10.76
C VAL A 95 -16.86 -17.11 -12.17
N ARG A 96 -15.87 -17.56 -12.96
CA ARG A 96 -15.98 -18.49 -14.10
C ARG A 96 -17.37 -18.61 -14.76
N ALA A 97 -17.58 -17.84 -15.83
CA ALA A 97 -18.45 -18.32 -16.90
C ALA A 97 -17.66 -19.37 -17.67
N ALA A 98 -18.09 -20.63 -17.62
CA ALA A 98 -17.64 -21.64 -18.56
C ALA A 98 -17.94 -21.13 -19.98
N VAL A 99 -16.91 -20.72 -20.71
CA VAL A 99 -17.03 -20.50 -22.15
C VAL A 99 -17.21 -21.89 -22.76
N ALA A 100 -18.47 -22.25 -23.01
CA ALA A 100 -18.76 -23.26 -24.01
C ALA A 100 -18.12 -22.79 -25.31
N HIS A 101 -17.13 -23.51 -25.80
CA HIS A 101 -16.55 -23.26 -27.11
C HIS A 101 -17.64 -23.47 -28.17
N PRO A 102 -17.96 -22.48 -29.02
CA PRO A 102 -18.63 -22.79 -30.28
C PRO A 102 -17.68 -23.68 -31.12
N PRO A 103 -18.20 -24.65 -31.91
CA PRO A 103 -17.35 -25.50 -32.73
C PRO A 103 -16.50 -24.65 -33.69
N PRO A 104 -15.26 -25.07 -34.00
CA PRO A 104 -14.36 -24.26 -34.81
C PRO A 104 -14.91 -24.12 -36.23
N GLY A 105 -15.17 -22.87 -36.64
CA GLY A 105 -15.32 -22.54 -38.05
C GLY A 105 -14.00 -22.76 -38.81
N PRO A 106 -14.04 -22.87 -40.16
CA PRO A 106 -12.85 -23.13 -40.95
C PRO A 106 -11.81 -22.01 -40.79
N PRO A 107 -10.50 -22.34 -40.82
CA PRO A 107 -9.43 -21.37 -40.59
C PRO A 107 -9.41 -20.28 -41.67
N PRO A 108 -9.12 -19.02 -41.32
CA PRO A 108 -8.97 -17.95 -42.30
C PRO A 108 -7.71 -18.16 -43.16
N PRO A 109 -7.71 -17.71 -44.43
CA PRO A 109 -6.59 -17.91 -45.35
C PRO A 109 -5.34 -17.13 -44.91
N ALA A 110 -4.19 -17.73 -45.17
CA ALA A 110 -2.87 -17.24 -44.77
C ALA A 110 -2.40 -16.06 -45.63
N ALA A 111 -2.14 -14.91 -44.99
CA ALA A 111 -1.21 -13.82 -45.37
C ALA A 111 -1.56 -12.59 -44.49
N SER A 112 -0.69 -11.69 -44.06
CA SER A 112 0.73 -11.40 -44.29
C SER A 112 1.23 -10.50 -43.14
N ASP A 113 2.53 -10.63 -42.84
CA ASP A 113 3.46 -9.64 -42.29
C ASP A 113 2.96 -8.38 -41.53
N ALA A 114 3.38 -8.25 -40.27
CA ALA A 114 4.05 -7.06 -39.70
C ALA A 114 4.00 -7.06 -38.15
N GLY A 115 5.17 -6.88 -37.52
CA GLY A 115 5.26 -6.49 -36.10
C GLY A 115 6.31 -7.25 -35.30
N GLN A 116 7.56 -6.82 -35.40
CA GLN A 116 8.69 -7.32 -34.59
C GLN A 116 8.38 -7.20 -33.09
N SER A 117 8.41 -8.32 -32.37
CA SER A 117 8.33 -8.31 -30.91
C SER A 117 9.66 -7.80 -30.32
N ILE A 118 9.66 -6.57 -29.82
CA ILE A 118 10.75 -6.00 -29.02
C ILE A 118 10.81 -6.79 -27.70
N GLY A 119 11.77 -7.71 -27.59
CA GLY A 119 12.12 -8.39 -26.34
C GLY A 119 12.06 -9.91 -26.40
N TYR A 120 13.01 -10.55 -25.70
CA TYR A 120 13.07 -12.00 -25.53
C TYR A 120 11.92 -12.49 -24.65
N ARG A 121 10.95 -13.20 -25.25
CA ARG A 121 9.80 -13.81 -24.55
C ARG A 121 9.64 -15.27 -24.98
N PRO A 122 10.39 -16.21 -24.38
CA PRO A 122 10.50 -17.59 -24.86
C PRO A 122 9.24 -18.44 -24.65
N HIS A 123 8.31 -18.02 -23.78
CA HIS A 123 7.10 -18.78 -23.46
C HIS A 123 5.86 -18.36 -24.26
N ARG A 124 5.98 -17.45 -25.23
CA ARG A 124 4.85 -17.02 -26.06
C ARG A 124 4.61 -18.05 -27.17
N LYS A 125 3.36 -18.47 -27.36
CA LYS A 125 2.97 -19.43 -28.43
C LYS A 125 3.38 -18.98 -29.85
N SER A 126 3.59 -17.68 -30.06
CA SER A 126 4.05 -17.10 -31.34
C SER A 126 5.58 -16.97 -31.44
N ALA A 127 6.35 -17.39 -30.44
CA ALA A 127 7.81 -17.31 -30.45
C ALA A 127 8.39 -18.41 -31.33
N ARG A 128 8.92 -18.04 -32.50
CA ARG A 128 9.68 -18.95 -33.38
C ARG A 128 11.18 -18.72 -33.17
N ARG A 129 11.94 -19.78 -32.91
CA ARG A 129 13.41 -19.72 -32.93
C ARG A 129 13.87 -19.61 -34.39
N ARG A 130 14.74 -18.64 -34.69
CA ARG A 130 15.39 -18.55 -36.00
C ARG A 130 16.31 -19.78 -36.20
N PRO A 131 16.31 -20.42 -37.39
CA PRO A 131 17.27 -21.46 -37.69
C PRO A 131 18.69 -20.87 -37.75
N ARG A 132 19.66 -21.63 -37.24
CA ARG A 132 21.09 -21.27 -37.34
C ARG A 132 21.55 -21.51 -38.78
N ARG A 133 22.22 -20.50 -39.35
CA ARG A 133 22.97 -20.63 -40.61
C ARG A 133 24.20 -21.49 -40.40
#